data_AF-A0A1G2DG86-F1
#
_entry.id   AF-A0A1G2DG86-F1
#
_cell.length_a   1.000
_cell.length_b   1.000
_cell.length_c   1.000
_cell.angle_alpha   90.00
_cell.angle_beta   90.00
_cell.angle_gamma   90.00
#
_symmetry.space_group_name_H-M   'P 1'
#
loop_
_entity.id
_entity.type
_entity.pdbx_description
1 polymer ?
#
loop_
_entity_poly.entity_id
_entity_poly.type
_entity_poly.pdbx_seq_one_letter_code
_entity_poly.pdbx_strand_id
1 'polypeptide(L)' 'MPRKEKSMDKLSHEAREELRRALNKEIGLERTSKLGDDDLDDIGFFLLTTMAIGIKMKLREEGQGRSQKK' A
#
# COMPACT_ATOMS: atom_id res chain seq x y z
N MET A 1 22.47 -14.18 -12.48
CA MET A 1 21.28 -13.61 -13.14
C MET A 1 21.07 -12.21 -12.60
N PRO A 2 21.05 -11.15 -13.43
CA PRO A 2 20.77 -9.81 -12.93
C PRO A 2 19.30 -9.78 -12.46
N ARG A 3 19.08 -9.38 -11.20
CA ARG A 3 17.72 -9.10 -10.73
C ARG A 3 17.20 -7.96 -11.59
N LYS A 4 16.14 -8.19 -12.38
CA LYS A 4 15.34 -7.10 -12.94
C LYS A 4 14.95 -6.23 -11.75
N GLU A 5 15.49 -5.01 -11.70
CA GLU A 5 14.93 -3.98 -10.84
C GLU A 5 13.44 -3.91 -11.20
N LYS A 6 12.59 -4.35 -10.27
CA LYS A 6 11.16 -4.11 -10.42
C LYS A 6 11.02 -2.60 -10.31
N SER A 7 10.85 -1.93 -11.44
CA SER A 7 10.32 -0.57 -11.44
C SER A 7 9.08 -0.59 -10.55
N MET A 8 9.13 0.12 -9.43
CA MET A 8 7.92 0.38 -8.65
C MET A 8 6.97 1.12 -9.59
N ASP A 9 5.84 0.50 -9.89
CA ASP A 9 4.82 1.13 -10.70
C ASP A 9 4.35 2.39 -9.96
N LYS A 10 4.56 3.55 -10.58
CA LYS A 10 4.14 4.84 -10.02
C LYS A 10 2.62 4.86 -9.92
N LEU A 11 2.10 5.50 -8.87
CA LEU A 11 0.67 5.72 -8.75
C LEU A 11 0.18 6.63 -9.89
N SER A 12 -1.07 6.40 -10.31
CA SER A 12 -1.75 7.35 -11.18
C SER A 12 -1.86 8.71 -10.48
N HIS A 13 -2.01 9.78 -11.28
CA HIS A 13 -2.17 11.12 -10.74
C HIS A 13 -3.38 11.21 -9.79
N GLU A 14 -4.51 10.60 -10.18
CA GLU A 14 -5.72 10.54 -9.35
C GLU A 14 -5.47 9.85 -8.01
N ALA A 15 -4.77 8.71 -8.02
CA ALA A 15 -4.44 7.98 -6.80
C ALA A 15 -3.50 8.77 -5.88
N ARG A 16 -2.54 9.54 -6.44
CA ARG A 16 -1.70 10.45 -5.67
C ARG A 16 -2.49 11.57 -5.03
N GLU A 17 -3.41 12.20 -5.76
CA GLU A 17 -4.26 13.27 -5.22
C GLU A 17 -5.22 12.77 -4.15
N GLU A 18 -5.75 11.55 -4.29
CA GLU A 18 -6.55 10.92 -3.24
C GLU A 18 -5.71 10.60 -2.01
N LEU A 19 -4.53 10.00 -2.18
CA LEU A 19 -3.62 9.70 -1.09
C LEU A 19 -3.20 10.97 -0.35
N ARG A 20 -2.84 12.02 -1.09
CA ARG A 20 -2.51 13.35 -0.54
C ARG A 20 -3.68 13.88 0.27
N ARG A 21 -4.91 13.87 -0.26
CA ARG A 21 -6.10 14.32 0.48
C ARG A 21 -6.35 13.51 1.76
N ALA A 22 -6.17 12.19 1.70
CA ALA A 22 -6.30 11.34 2.88
C ALA A 22 -5.24 11.67 3.94
N LEU A 23 -3.97 11.77 3.54
CA LEU A 23 -2.88 12.15 4.45
C LEU A 23 -3.09 13.56 5.02
N ASN A 24 -3.55 14.52 4.22
CA ASN A 24 -3.82 15.88 4.67
C ASN A 24 -4.85 15.90 5.80
N LYS A 25 -5.87 15.04 5.71
CA LYS A 25 -6.92 14.90 6.72
C LYS A 25 -6.40 14.27 8.01
N GLU A 26 -5.53 13.26 7.91
CA GLU A 26 -5.06 12.48 9.08
C GLU A 26 -3.89 13.14 9.81
N ILE A 27 -2.92 13.70 9.09
CA ILE A 27 -1.68 14.24 9.68
C ILE A 27 -1.47 15.75 9.44
N GLY A 28 -2.43 16.41 8.79
CA GLY A 28 -2.43 17.85 8.56
C GLY A 28 -1.61 18.33 7.35
N LEU A 29 -1.95 19.52 6.86
CA LEU A 29 -1.35 20.12 5.66
C LEU A 29 0.15 20.45 5.83
N GLU A 30 0.56 20.88 7.01
CA GLU A 30 1.96 21.24 7.33
C GLU A 30 2.93 20.06 7.15
N ARG A 31 2.46 18.83 7.40
CA ARG A 31 3.27 17.61 7.28
C ARG A 31 3.26 17.06 5.87
N THR A 32 2.13 17.15 5.19
CA THR A 32 1.89 16.60 3.85
C THR A 32 2.36 17.48 2.71
N SER A 33 2.40 18.80 2.90
CA SER A 33 2.97 19.75 1.94
C SER A 33 4.45 19.50 1.65
N LYS A 34 5.15 18.80 2.54
CA LYS A 34 6.55 18.37 2.38
C LYS A 34 6.71 17.09 1.56
N LEU A 35 5.62 16.38 1.27
CA LEU A 35 5.65 15.12 0.53
C LEU A 35 5.55 15.42 -0.98
N GLY A 36 6.59 15.03 -1.71
CA GLY A 36 6.61 15.01 -3.16
C GLY A 36 5.84 13.82 -3.73
N ASP A 37 5.76 13.75 -5.05
CA ASP A 37 5.06 12.66 -5.74
C ASP A 37 5.74 11.31 -5.54
N ASP A 38 7.08 11.27 -5.52
CA ASP A 38 7.84 10.04 -5.26
C ASP A 38 7.62 9.54 -3.81
N ASP A 39 7.49 10.45 -2.83
CA ASP A 39 7.13 10.07 -1.46
C ASP A 39 5.73 9.44 -1.40
N LEU A 40 4.79 9.97 -2.17
CA LEU A 40 3.44 9.41 -2.26
C LEU A 40 3.42 8.05 -2.95
N ASP A 41 4.26 7.86 -3.98
CA ASP A 41 4.43 6.56 -4.63
C ASP A 41 4.96 5.52 -3.63
N ASP A 42 5.99 5.87 -2.84
CA ASP A 42 6.57 4.99 -1.82
C ASP A 42 5.56 4.65 -0.70
N ILE A 43 4.85 5.66 -0.19
CA ILE A 43 3.81 5.46 0.83
C ILE A 43 2.69 4.58 0.28
N GLY A 44 2.19 4.87 -0.91
CA GLY A 44 1.12 4.09 -1.54
C GLY A 44 1.53 2.64 -1.77
N PHE A 45 2.76 2.41 -2.24
CA PHE A 45 3.28 1.07 -2.43
C PHE A 45 3.41 0.30 -1.10
N PHE A 46 3.89 0.96 -0.04
CA PHE A 46 3.98 0.37 1.28
C PHE A 46 2.61 -0.05 1.82
N LEU A 47 1.60 0.81 1.66
CA LEU A 47 0.22 0.52 2.06
C LEU A 47 -0.36 -0.66 1.28
N LEU A 48 -0.23 -0.67 -0.04
CA LEU A 48 -0.68 -1.77 -0.90
C LEU A 48 -0.01 -3.09 -0.53
N THR A 49 1.30 -3.06 -0.28
CA THR A 49 2.08 -4.24 0.13
C THR A 49 1.56 -4.78 1.47
N THR A 50 1.36 -3.90 2.45
CA THR A 50 0.86 -4.27 3.78
C THR A 50 -0.54 -4.89 3.70
N MET A 51 -1.44 -4.29 2.92
CA MET A 51 -2.79 -4.84 2.71
C MET A 51 -2.74 -6.21 2.01
N ALA A 52 -1.90 -6.36 0.98
CA ALA A 52 -1.74 -7.63 0.27
C ALA A 52 -1.22 -8.74 1.20
N ILE A 53 -0.29 -8.42 2.10
CA ILE A 53 0.17 -9.35 3.14
C ILE A 53 -0.98 -9.71 4.08
N GLY A 54 -1.72 -8.73 4.59
CA GLY A 54 -2.85 -8.96 5.48
C GLY A 54 -3.94 -9.85 4.87
N ILE A 55 -4.30 -9.61 3.61
CA ILE A 55 -5.26 -10.44 2.86
C ILE A 55 -4.75 -11.87 2.74
N LYS A 56 -3.48 -12.08 2.37
CA LYS A 56 -2.89 -13.42 2.29
C LYS A 56 -2.92 -14.17 3.62
N MET A 57 -2.65 -13.48 4.73
CA MET A 57 -2.72 -14.07 6.07
C MET A 57 -4.14 -14.50 6.40
N LYS A 58 -5.13 -13.61 6.19
CA LYS A 58 -6.54 -13.91 6.45
C LYS A 58 -7.04 -15.10 5.61
N LEU A 59 -6.71 -15.14 4.32
CA LEU A 59 -7.08 -16.27 3.45
C LEU A 59 -6.46 -17.60 3.92
N ARG A 60 -5.25 -17.57 4.49
CA ARG A 60 -4.62 -18.76 5.06
C ARG A 60 -5.36 -19.25 6.30
N GLU A 61 -5.74 -18.34 7.20
CA GLU A 61 -6.51 -18.67 8.42
C GLU A 61 -7.87 -19.28 8.07
N GLU A 62 -8.60 -18.67 7.12
CA GLU A 62 -9.89 -19.17 6.66
C GLU A 62 -9.78 -20.54 5.94
N GLY A 63 -8.70 -20.75 5.18
CA GLY A 63 -8.40 -22.02 4.54
C GLY A 63 -8.05 -23.13 5.53
N GLN A 64 -7.31 -22.82 6.60
CA GLN A 64 -6.93 -23.77 7.65
C GLN A 64 -8.11 -24.11 8.58
N GLY A 65 -9.01 -23.15 8.85
CA GLY A 65 -10.22 -23.38 9.64
C GLY A 65 -11.22 -24.36 9.01
N ARG A 66 -11.21 -24.52 7.68
CA ARG A 66 -12.04 -25.52 6.98
C ARG A 66 -11.50 -26.95 7.06
N SER A 67 -10.21 -27.14 7.33
CA SER A 67 -9.60 -28.47 7.41
C SER A 67 -9.68 -29.12 8.79
N GLN A 68 -10.06 -28.40 9.84
CA GLN A 68 -10.21 -28.96 11.21
C GLN A 68 -11.64 -29.40 11.56
N LYS A 69 -12.60 -29.30 10.64
CA LYS A 69 -14.01 -29.75 10.84
C LYS A 69 -14.40 -30.97 10.00
N LYS A 70 -13.43 -31.78 9.54
CA LYS A 70 -13.71 -33.07 8.88
C LYS A 70 -13.20 -34.22 9.71
#